data_AF-A0A2V8PYD0-F1
#
_entry.id   AF-A0A2V8PYD0-F1
#
_cell.length_a   1.000
_cell.length_b   1.000
_cell.length_c   1.000
_cell.angle_alpha   90.00
_cell.angle_beta   90.00
_cell.angle_gamma   90.00
#
_symmetry.space_group_name_H-M   'P 1'
#
loop_
_entity.id
_entity.type
_entity.pdbx_description
1 polymer ?
#
loop_
_entity_poly.entity_id
_entity_poly.type
_entity_poly.pdbx_seq_one_letter_code
_entity_poly.pdbx_strand_id
1 'polypeptide(L)'
;MWSSRLFSSFLLLALTFLSISISARASEDEPEQYDIKARVVRISLISGEVSLKRKGNTDWERARLNFPLVEGDTVATDRESRLEIQIDARNFVRLAPGSTLQFVALRDEGVALSLTEGTATVRLAKFDREHEYFEIDAPRTTMAAEKKGLYRIDVPLDGRVRLTVRDGGSARIYSDTSGFALRDGRTAELVIDGPNAGDWEFVATASLDAIDDWVNDRERYLAQRLRYDVQYYDEYLWGAEDLDAYGDWAYTTDYGWIWRPHGSSVSVYTDWAPYRYGHWVWCPPYGWTWVGYEPWGWAPYHYGRWVYYNNYWAWCPRSSYYRDYSWWRPALVAFVIVGDNYCWFPLGYHQRDPHSHYYNQPGRLTALRADELARLRRVNPAQLRAVTTANAALLGTENLRPRRADDVLARRAIGSETLRSGLPAR
;
A
#
# COMPACT_ATOMS: atom_id res chain seq x y z
N MET A 1 56.38 -61.49 -47.15
CA MET A 1 56.34 -60.87 -48.49
C MET A 1 55.52 -59.60 -48.36
N TRP A 2 56.20 -58.44 -48.38
CA TRP A 2 56.03 -57.34 -49.37
C TRP A 2 54.69 -56.58 -49.16
N SER A 3 54.58 -55.26 -49.05
CA SER A 3 55.42 -54.10 -49.40
C SER A 3 54.63 -52.86 -48.90
N SER A 4 55.15 -51.99 -48.03
CA SER A 4 55.76 -50.67 -48.30
C SER A 4 54.92 -49.63 -49.10
N ARG A 5 54.84 -48.40 -48.52
CA ARG A 5 54.94 -47.05 -49.16
C ARG A 5 53.68 -46.49 -49.88
N LEU A 6 53.25 -45.21 -49.83
CA LEU A 6 53.82 -43.88 -49.50
C LEU A 6 52.72 -42.84 -49.11
N PHE A 7 53.16 -41.81 -48.36
CA PHE A 7 52.77 -40.37 -48.35
C PHE A 7 51.31 -39.92 -48.59
N SER A 8 50.76 -39.14 -47.64
CA SER A 8 50.76 -37.66 -47.77
C SER A 8 50.33 -36.97 -46.48
N SER A 9 51.03 -35.88 -46.21
CA SER A 9 50.98 -34.99 -45.05
C SER A 9 49.61 -34.36 -44.82
N PHE A 10 49.20 -34.21 -43.56
CA PHE A 10 48.44 -33.04 -43.13
C PHE A 10 48.82 -32.66 -41.70
N LEU A 11 49.37 -31.45 -41.57
CA LEU A 11 49.52 -30.70 -40.33
C LEU A 11 48.18 -30.63 -39.59
N LEU A 12 48.17 -30.90 -38.29
CA LEU A 12 47.19 -30.28 -37.40
C LEU A 12 47.80 -30.06 -36.03
N LEU A 13 47.87 -28.77 -35.69
CA LEU A 13 48.37 -28.18 -34.46
C LEU A 13 47.80 -28.88 -33.22
N ALA A 14 48.69 -29.26 -32.31
CA ALA A 14 48.34 -29.58 -30.93
C ALA A 14 48.09 -28.27 -30.16
N LEU A 15 46.88 -28.09 -29.65
CA LEU A 15 46.55 -27.08 -28.64
C LEU A 15 45.79 -27.79 -27.51
N THR A 16 46.55 -28.16 -26.49
CA THR A 16 46.06 -28.67 -25.21
C THR A 16 45.27 -27.56 -24.49
N PHE A 17 43.95 -27.68 -24.43
CA PHE A 17 43.11 -26.88 -23.54
C PHE A 17 42.92 -27.63 -22.22
N LEU A 18 43.62 -27.17 -21.18
CA LEU A 18 43.36 -27.52 -19.79
C LEU A 18 42.06 -26.80 -19.38
N SER A 19 40.95 -27.52 -19.29
CA SER A 19 39.67 -26.97 -18.82
C SER A 19 39.68 -26.96 -17.29
N ILE A 20 40.01 -25.82 -16.69
CA ILE A 20 39.69 -25.57 -15.28
C ILE A 20 38.20 -25.29 -15.23
N SER A 21 37.42 -26.23 -14.71
CA SER A 21 36.01 -26.02 -14.37
C SER A 21 35.95 -25.01 -13.22
N ILE A 22 35.86 -23.72 -13.55
CA ILE A 22 35.42 -22.71 -12.61
C ILE A 22 33.92 -22.97 -12.41
N SER A 23 33.55 -23.69 -11.35
CA SER A 23 32.20 -23.64 -10.83
C SER A 23 31.95 -22.24 -10.30
N ALA A 24 31.58 -21.33 -11.19
CA ALA A 24 30.92 -20.10 -10.80
C ALA A 24 29.58 -20.52 -10.18
N ARG A 25 29.50 -20.52 -8.84
CA ARG A 25 28.20 -20.39 -8.16
C ARG A 25 27.65 -19.02 -8.55
N ALA A 26 26.97 -18.95 -9.68
CA ALA A 26 25.98 -17.92 -9.90
C ALA A 26 24.92 -18.14 -8.81
N SER A 27 24.90 -17.28 -7.80
CA SER A 27 23.68 -17.09 -7.03
C SER A 27 22.66 -16.54 -8.01
N GLU A 28 21.76 -17.38 -8.50
CA GLU A 28 20.52 -16.91 -9.13
C GLU A 28 19.83 -16.01 -8.09
N ASP A 29 19.92 -14.70 -8.26
CA ASP A 29 19.12 -13.73 -7.53
C ASP A 29 17.67 -13.92 -8.01
N GLU A 30 16.96 -14.90 -7.44
CA GLU A 30 15.51 -14.94 -7.57
C GLU A 30 14.95 -13.60 -7.05
N PRO A 31 14.02 -12.95 -7.78
CA PRO A 31 13.46 -11.69 -7.34
C PRO A 31 12.86 -11.86 -5.95
N GLU A 32 13.15 -10.90 -5.06
CA GLU A 32 12.66 -10.92 -3.69
C GLU A 32 11.12 -10.70 -3.62
N GLN A 33 10.32 -11.72 -3.94
CA GLN A 33 8.89 -11.80 -3.66
C GLN A 33 8.60 -11.65 -2.15
N TYR A 34 7.38 -11.27 -1.79
CA TYR A 34 6.93 -11.35 -0.40
C TYR A 34 5.91 -12.47 -0.32
N ASP A 35 6.03 -13.32 0.71
CA ASP A 35 5.06 -14.39 0.97
C ASP A 35 3.67 -13.85 1.33
N ILE A 36 3.61 -12.61 1.84
CA ILE A 36 2.36 -11.93 2.18
C ILE A 36 1.79 -11.25 0.95
N LYS A 37 0.85 -11.93 0.29
CA LYS A 37 0.08 -11.43 -0.86
C LYS A 37 -1.25 -10.77 -0.49
N ALA A 38 -1.51 -10.53 0.79
CA ALA A 38 -2.74 -9.84 1.18
C ALA A 38 -2.81 -8.47 0.49
N ARG A 39 -4.01 -8.01 0.14
CA ARG A 39 -4.21 -6.66 -0.38
C ARG A 39 -4.34 -5.70 0.80
N VAL A 40 -3.65 -4.56 0.71
CA VAL A 40 -3.78 -3.44 1.67
C VAL A 40 -4.45 -2.29 0.95
N VAL A 41 -5.45 -1.68 1.57
CA VAL A 41 -6.09 -0.46 1.08
C VAL A 41 -5.80 0.70 2.03
N ARG A 42 -5.93 1.95 1.58
CA ARG A 42 -5.59 3.11 2.42
C ARG A 42 -6.77 4.02 2.68
N ILE A 43 -6.75 4.67 3.83
CA ILE A 43 -7.54 5.89 4.06
C ILE A 43 -6.87 7.04 3.31
N SER A 44 -7.44 7.46 2.18
CA SER A 44 -6.92 8.55 1.33
C SER A 44 -7.50 9.92 1.67
N LEU A 45 -8.65 9.97 2.33
CA LEU A 45 -9.22 11.20 2.88
C LEU A 45 -10.01 10.87 4.15
N ILE A 46 -9.85 11.72 5.15
CA ILE A 46 -10.61 11.64 6.41
C ILE A 46 -11.04 13.04 6.83
N SER A 47 -12.30 13.18 7.22
CA SER A 47 -12.86 14.38 7.83
C SER A 47 -13.76 13.97 8.98
N GLY A 48 -13.65 14.66 10.11
CA GLY A 48 -14.37 14.29 11.34
C GLY A 48 -13.73 13.08 12.05
N GLU A 49 -14.53 12.38 12.83
CA GLU A 49 -14.11 11.24 13.63
C GLU A 49 -14.44 9.93 12.91
N VAL A 50 -13.43 9.09 12.75
CA VAL A 50 -13.57 7.76 12.17
C VAL A 50 -12.90 6.76 13.10
N SER A 51 -13.62 5.70 13.42
CA SER A 51 -13.13 4.61 14.25
C SER A 51 -12.79 3.40 13.37
N LEU A 52 -11.74 2.68 13.75
CA LEU A 52 -11.26 1.46 13.13
C LEU A 52 -11.25 0.35 14.16
N LYS A 53 -11.82 -0.80 13.83
CA LYS A 53 -11.69 -2.03 14.60
C LYS A 53 -10.95 -3.06 13.76
N ARG A 54 -9.81 -3.52 14.25
CA ARG A 54 -9.00 -4.53 13.57
C ARG A 54 -9.67 -5.90 13.63
N LYS A 55 -9.43 -6.75 12.63
CA LYS A 55 -9.88 -8.15 12.66
C LYS A 55 -9.47 -8.84 13.96
N GLY A 56 -10.44 -9.41 14.67
CA GLY A 56 -10.21 -10.16 15.92
C GLY A 56 -10.06 -9.30 17.19
N ASN A 57 -10.00 -7.98 17.07
CA ASN A 57 -10.00 -7.08 18.22
C ASN A 57 -11.44 -6.73 18.65
N THR A 58 -11.62 -6.52 19.95
CA THR A 58 -12.86 -5.97 20.52
C THR A 58 -12.86 -4.45 20.53
N ASP A 59 -11.67 -3.85 20.63
CA ASP A 59 -11.51 -2.42 20.86
C ASP A 59 -11.45 -1.66 19.54
N TRP A 60 -12.04 -0.46 19.56
CA TRP A 60 -11.96 0.50 18.47
C TRP A 60 -10.78 1.45 18.71
N GLU A 61 -10.01 1.72 17.66
CA GLU A 61 -8.96 2.74 17.64
C GLU A 61 -9.37 3.89 16.70
N ARG A 62 -8.82 5.09 16.93
CA ARG A 62 -9.06 6.23 16.05
C ARG A 62 -8.32 6.05 14.73
N ALA A 63 -9.05 6.05 13.62
CA ALA A 63 -8.47 6.01 12.30
C ALA A 63 -7.83 7.36 11.94
N ARG A 64 -6.77 7.35 11.14
CA ARG A 64 -6.10 8.56 10.65
C ARG A 64 -5.82 8.44 9.15
N LEU A 65 -5.48 9.57 8.53
CA LEU A 65 -5.04 9.61 7.14
C LEU A 65 -3.87 8.62 6.93
N ASN A 66 -3.82 7.98 5.76
CA ASN A 66 -2.83 6.99 5.38
C ASN A 66 -2.81 5.71 6.22
N PHE A 67 -3.84 5.47 7.05
CA PHE A 67 -3.95 4.18 7.74
C PHE A 67 -4.10 3.05 6.72
N PRO A 68 -3.31 1.96 6.87
CA PRO A 68 -3.52 0.74 6.13
C PRO A 68 -4.73 -0.01 6.70
N LEU A 69 -5.58 -0.51 5.81
CA LEU A 69 -6.73 -1.35 6.11
C LEU A 69 -6.57 -2.69 5.40
N VAL A 70 -6.94 -3.76 6.09
CA VAL A 70 -6.76 -5.15 5.65
C VAL A 70 -8.04 -5.96 5.79
N GLU A 71 -8.04 -7.17 5.21
CA GLU A 71 -9.18 -8.08 5.31
C GLU A 71 -9.58 -8.32 6.77
N GLY A 72 -10.87 -8.15 7.06
CA GLY A 72 -11.53 -8.30 8.35
C GLY A 72 -11.64 -7.02 9.18
N ASP A 73 -10.96 -5.93 8.79
CA ASP A 73 -11.10 -4.65 9.46
C ASP A 73 -12.51 -4.05 9.28
N THR A 74 -12.96 -3.28 10.27
CA THR A 74 -14.23 -2.53 10.22
C THR A 74 -13.94 -1.05 10.47
N VAL A 75 -14.49 -0.18 9.62
CA VAL A 75 -14.44 1.27 9.80
C VAL A 75 -15.84 1.82 10.06
N ALA A 76 -15.92 2.83 10.92
CA ALA A 76 -17.16 3.51 11.25
C ALA A 76 -16.96 5.04 11.22
N THR A 77 -17.80 5.75 10.48
CA THR A 77 -17.82 7.22 10.44
C THR A 77 -18.85 7.75 11.44
N ASP A 78 -18.47 8.73 12.25
CA ASP A 78 -19.42 9.40 13.16
C ASP A 78 -20.32 10.40 12.39
N ARG A 79 -21.15 11.14 13.13
CA ARG A 79 -21.88 12.31 12.62
C ARG A 79 -20.88 13.31 12.04
N GLU A 80 -21.30 13.99 10.98
CA GLU A 80 -20.49 15.00 10.28
C GLU A 80 -19.13 14.51 9.76
N SER A 81 -18.94 13.19 9.68
CA SER A 81 -17.67 12.59 9.27
C SER A 81 -17.77 12.01 7.86
N ARG A 82 -16.64 12.02 7.14
CA ARG A 82 -16.53 11.47 5.78
C ARG A 82 -15.21 10.73 5.64
N LEU A 83 -15.24 9.63 4.91
CA LEU A 83 -14.08 8.77 4.69
C LEU A 83 -13.97 8.42 3.21
N GLU A 84 -12.80 8.60 2.62
CA GLU A 84 -12.43 8.02 1.33
C GLU A 84 -11.36 6.94 1.57
N ILE A 85 -11.64 5.76 1.04
CA ILE A 85 -10.74 4.62 1.01
C ILE A 85 -10.33 4.41 -0.44
N GLN A 86 -9.02 4.39 -0.69
CA GLN A 86 -8.47 4.01 -1.98
C GLN A 86 -8.09 2.53 -1.95
N ILE A 87 -8.72 1.75 -2.83
CA ILE A 87 -8.49 0.31 -2.96
C ILE A 87 -7.25 0.04 -3.80
N ASP A 88 -7.14 0.75 -4.92
CA ASP A 88 -6.02 0.70 -5.85
C ASP A 88 -5.89 2.05 -6.58
N ALA A 89 -5.07 2.11 -7.62
CA ALA A 89 -4.83 3.34 -8.38
C ALA A 89 -6.09 3.95 -9.04
N ARG A 90 -7.21 3.23 -9.10
CA ARG A 90 -8.40 3.59 -9.90
C ARG A 90 -9.73 3.37 -9.17
N ASN A 91 -9.77 2.57 -8.13
CA ASN A 91 -10.99 2.19 -7.43
C ASN A 91 -11.05 2.77 -6.01
N PHE A 92 -12.22 3.34 -5.66
CA PHE A 92 -12.40 4.09 -4.43
C PHE A 92 -13.74 3.76 -3.77
N VAL A 93 -13.75 3.74 -2.44
CA VAL A 93 -14.96 3.60 -1.61
C VAL A 93 -15.08 4.85 -0.75
N ARG A 94 -16.27 5.44 -0.70
CA ARG A 94 -16.55 6.66 0.04
C ARG A 94 -17.71 6.44 0.99
N LEU A 95 -17.47 6.67 2.27
CA LEU A 95 -18.49 6.53 3.31
C LEU A 95 -19.02 7.90 3.72
N ALA A 96 -20.34 7.99 3.79
CA ALA A 96 -21.07 9.14 4.32
C ALA A 96 -20.98 9.18 5.85
N PRO A 97 -21.53 10.22 6.52
CA PRO A 97 -21.69 10.21 7.97
C PRO A 97 -22.52 9.02 8.47
N GLY A 98 -22.22 8.51 9.66
CA GLY A 98 -23.01 7.44 10.30
C GLY A 98 -22.98 6.12 9.54
N SER A 99 -21.85 5.77 8.91
CA SER A 99 -21.72 4.55 8.10
C SER A 99 -20.75 3.56 8.73
N THR A 100 -21.09 2.28 8.69
CA THR A 100 -20.23 1.19 9.19
C THR A 100 -19.96 0.18 8.08
N LEU A 101 -18.69 0.03 7.70
CA LEU A 101 -18.24 -0.83 6.62
C LEU A 101 -17.19 -1.83 7.12
N GLN A 102 -17.38 -3.11 6.81
CA GLN A 102 -16.39 -4.16 7.01
C GLN A 102 -15.75 -4.58 5.68
N PHE A 103 -14.44 -4.81 5.69
CA PHE A 103 -13.71 -5.43 4.59
C PHE A 103 -13.78 -6.95 4.74
N VAL A 104 -14.72 -7.61 4.06
CA VAL A 104 -14.93 -9.05 4.19
C VAL A 104 -13.84 -9.84 3.46
N ALA A 105 -13.51 -9.42 2.23
CA ALA A 105 -12.42 -9.98 1.45
C ALA A 105 -11.63 -8.86 0.76
N LEU A 106 -10.30 -8.92 0.87
CA LEU A 106 -9.36 -8.05 0.16
C LEU A 106 -8.26 -8.91 -0.46
N ARG A 107 -8.48 -9.31 -1.72
CA ARG A 107 -7.63 -10.28 -2.43
C ARG A 107 -7.34 -9.80 -3.85
N ASP A 108 -6.45 -10.50 -4.53
CA ASP A 108 -6.14 -10.21 -5.93
C ASP A 108 -7.31 -10.58 -6.84
N GLU A 109 -8.06 -11.63 -6.50
CA GLU A 109 -9.23 -12.11 -7.26
C GLU A 109 -10.48 -11.26 -7.02
N GLY A 110 -10.48 -10.36 -6.03
CA GLY A 110 -11.61 -9.46 -5.82
C GLY A 110 -11.73 -8.87 -4.42
N VAL A 111 -12.76 -8.03 -4.30
CA VAL A 111 -13.08 -7.28 -3.09
C VAL A 111 -14.52 -7.57 -2.69
N ALA A 112 -14.74 -7.96 -1.44
CA ALA A 112 -16.05 -8.04 -0.82
C ALA A 112 -16.11 -7.11 0.39
N LEU A 113 -17.14 -6.28 0.44
CA LEU A 113 -17.41 -5.35 1.52
C LEU A 113 -18.76 -5.68 2.16
N SER A 114 -18.96 -5.31 3.42
CA SER A 114 -20.26 -5.39 4.08
C SER A 114 -20.60 -4.04 4.70
N LEU A 115 -21.67 -3.41 4.22
CA LEU A 115 -22.22 -2.17 4.76
C LEU A 115 -23.41 -2.52 5.66
N THR A 116 -23.25 -2.31 6.97
CA THR A 116 -24.31 -2.66 7.94
C THR A 116 -25.25 -1.50 8.23
N GLU A 117 -24.79 -0.27 8.04
CA GLU A 117 -25.54 0.96 8.29
C GLU A 117 -24.92 2.10 7.48
N GLY A 118 -25.76 3.07 7.08
CA GLY A 118 -25.34 4.32 6.45
C GLY A 118 -25.23 4.23 4.94
N THR A 119 -24.32 4.99 4.34
CA THR A 119 -24.19 5.08 2.89
C THR A 119 -22.74 4.85 2.45
N ALA A 120 -22.57 3.95 1.48
CA ALA A 120 -21.31 3.78 0.76
C ALA A 120 -21.50 4.07 -0.73
N THR A 121 -20.57 4.83 -1.31
CA THR A 121 -20.45 5.04 -2.74
C THR A 121 -19.13 4.47 -3.24
N VAL A 122 -19.19 3.58 -4.22
CA VAL A 122 -18.05 2.87 -4.80
C VAL A 122 -17.85 3.34 -6.23
N ARG A 123 -16.66 3.86 -6.53
CA ARG A 123 -16.18 4.06 -7.90
C ARG A 123 -15.35 2.87 -8.32
N LEU A 124 -15.78 2.21 -9.40
CA LEU A 124 -14.96 1.25 -10.15
C LEU A 124 -14.58 1.87 -11.49
N ALA A 125 -13.33 2.33 -11.64
CA ALA A 125 -12.83 2.89 -12.89
C ALA A 125 -11.99 1.87 -13.70
N LYS A 126 -11.41 0.86 -13.04
CA LYS A 126 -10.80 -0.33 -13.65
C LYS A 126 -11.45 -1.55 -13.00
N PHE A 127 -12.15 -2.34 -13.80
CA PHE A 127 -12.82 -3.55 -13.35
C PHE A 127 -13.02 -4.49 -14.53
N ASP A 128 -12.59 -5.74 -14.38
CA ASP A 128 -12.85 -6.82 -15.33
C ASP A 128 -13.50 -8.03 -14.67
N ARG A 129 -14.82 -8.17 -14.87
CA ARG A 129 -15.63 -9.24 -14.27
C ARG A 129 -15.21 -10.66 -14.65
N GLU A 130 -14.37 -10.83 -15.67
CA GLU A 130 -13.86 -12.15 -16.08
C GLU A 130 -12.69 -12.61 -15.21
N HIS A 131 -12.00 -11.67 -14.55
CA HIS A 131 -10.79 -11.94 -13.77
C HIS A 131 -10.93 -11.55 -12.29
N GLU A 132 -11.82 -10.61 -11.96
CA GLU A 132 -12.04 -10.13 -10.60
C GLU A 132 -13.54 -9.95 -10.27
N TYR A 133 -13.87 -9.97 -8.98
CA TYR A 133 -15.19 -9.61 -8.48
C TYR A 133 -15.14 -8.36 -7.60
N PHE A 134 -16.25 -7.64 -7.56
CA PHE A 134 -16.49 -6.59 -6.58
C PHE A 134 -17.91 -6.74 -6.04
N GLU A 135 -18.01 -7.01 -4.75
CA GLU A 135 -19.27 -7.27 -4.08
C GLU A 135 -19.44 -6.38 -2.85
N ILE A 136 -20.67 -5.96 -2.60
CA ILE A 136 -21.04 -5.28 -1.37
C ILE A 136 -22.32 -5.88 -0.82
N ASP A 137 -22.19 -6.44 0.37
CA ASP A 137 -23.29 -6.95 1.17
C ASP A 137 -23.95 -5.80 1.92
N ALA A 138 -25.27 -5.85 1.99
CA ALA A 138 -26.13 -5.06 2.84
C ALA A 138 -27.16 -6.00 3.50
N PRO A 139 -27.96 -5.54 4.47
CA PRO A 139 -28.94 -6.41 5.10
C PRO A 139 -29.85 -7.13 4.08
N ARG A 140 -29.76 -8.47 4.06
CA ARG A 140 -30.53 -9.38 3.20
C ARG A 140 -30.34 -9.21 1.69
N THR A 141 -29.30 -8.51 1.25
CA THR A 141 -28.99 -8.38 -0.17
C THR A 141 -27.50 -8.19 -0.44
N THR A 142 -27.05 -8.68 -1.59
CA THR A 142 -25.72 -8.43 -2.13
C THR A 142 -25.84 -7.75 -3.48
N MET A 143 -25.00 -6.74 -3.72
CA MET A 143 -24.78 -6.16 -5.04
C MET A 143 -23.40 -6.56 -5.56
N ALA A 144 -23.37 -7.28 -6.67
CA ALA A 144 -22.16 -7.67 -7.38
C ALA A 144 -22.00 -6.83 -8.65
N ALA A 145 -20.90 -6.10 -8.79
CA ALA A 145 -20.65 -5.31 -9.99
C ALA A 145 -20.42 -6.21 -11.21
N GLU A 146 -21.05 -5.86 -12.34
CA GLU A 146 -20.84 -6.51 -13.64
C GLU A 146 -20.01 -5.63 -14.59
N LYS A 147 -19.88 -4.33 -14.30
CA LYS A 147 -19.12 -3.37 -15.11
C LYS A 147 -18.39 -2.35 -14.24
N LYS A 148 -17.46 -1.60 -14.84
CA LYS A 148 -17.03 -0.31 -14.29
C LYS A 148 -18.24 0.63 -14.15
N GLY A 149 -18.22 1.52 -13.17
CA GLY A 149 -19.35 2.42 -12.89
C GLY A 149 -19.26 3.10 -11.52
N LEU A 150 -20.34 3.77 -11.14
CA LEU A 150 -20.55 4.30 -9.79
C LEU A 150 -21.71 3.56 -9.13
N TYR A 151 -21.47 3.00 -7.96
CA TYR A 151 -22.42 2.18 -7.22
C TYR A 151 -22.69 2.82 -5.88
N ARG A 152 -23.96 3.03 -5.52
CA ARG A 152 -24.34 3.58 -4.21
C ARG A 152 -25.28 2.64 -3.49
N ILE A 153 -25.01 2.45 -2.21
CA ILE A 153 -25.72 1.58 -1.29
C ILE A 153 -26.10 2.43 -0.11
N ASP A 154 -27.40 2.51 0.16
CA ASP A 154 -27.95 3.18 1.33
C ASP A 154 -28.64 2.14 2.22
N VAL A 155 -28.22 2.08 3.48
CA VAL A 155 -28.79 1.25 4.56
C VAL A 155 -29.28 2.21 5.66
N PRO A 156 -30.36 2.96 5.38
CA PRO A 156 -31.02 3.81 6.37
C PRO A 156 -31.66 2.99 7.51
N LEU A 157 -32.08 3.69 8.57
CA LEU A 157 -32.84 3.10 9.68
C LEU A 157 -34.35 2.93 9.37
N ASP A 158 -34.78 3.11 8.11
CA ASP A 158 -36.19 3.11 7.70
C ASP A 158 -36.75 1.73 7.30
N GLY A 159 -35.98 0.66 7.56
CA GLY A 159 -36.38 -0.70 7.18
C GLY A 159 -36.19 -1.02 5.68
N ARG A 160 -35.39 -0.22 4.96
CA ARG A 160 -35.10 -0.45 3.54
C ARG A 160 -33.61 -0.44 3.25
N VAL A 161 -33.25 -1.12 2.16
CA VAL A 161 -31.92 -1.02 1.54
C VAL A 161 -32.11 -0.50 0.12
N ARG A 162 -31.37 0.54 -0.26
CA ARG A 162 -31.42 1.12 -1.62
C ARG A 162 -30.11 0.86 -2.33
N LEU A 163 -30.20 0.34 -3.54
CA LEU A 163 -29.06 0.04 -4.42
C LEU A 163 -29.21 0.85 -5.69
N THR A 164 -28.21 1.65 -6.02
CA THR A 164 -28.24 2.57 -7.16
C THR A 164 -27.00 2.38 -8.05
N VAL A 165 -27.21 2.33 -9.36
CA VAL A 165 -26.14 2.19 -10.36
C VAL A 165 -26.12 3.41 -11.27
N ARG A 166 -24.93 3.99 -11.46
CA ARG A 166 -24.70 5.18 -12.28
C ARG A 166 -23.42 5.05 -13.13
N ASP A 167 -23.19 6.03 -14.00
CA ASP A 167 -22.03 6.19 -14.87
C ASP A 167 -21.72 4.98 -15.76
N GLY A 168 -22.77 4.42 -16.39
CA GLY A 168 -22.64 3.30 -17.32
C GLY A 168 -22.41 1.95 -16.64
N GLY A 169 -22.58 1.90 -15.31
CA GLY A 169 -22.49 0.68 -14.52
C GLY A 169 -23.57 -0.35 -14.82
N SER A 170 -23.34 -1.56 -14.31
CA SER A 170 -24.32 -2.64 -14.26
C SER A 170 -23.95 -3.50 -13.07
N ALA A 171 -24.94 -3.97 -12.31
CA ALA A 171 -24.73 -4.88 -11.20
C ALA A 171 -25.75 -6.01 -11.24
N ARG A 172 -25.39 -7.16 -10.68
CA ARG A 172 -26.31 -8.21 -10.31
C ARG A 172 -26.67 -8.04 -8.84
N ILE A 173 -27.96 -8.01 -8.57
CA ILE A 173 -28.50 -7.99 -7.21
C ILE A 173 -28.91 -9.41 -6.85
N TYR A 174 -28.57 -9.83 -5.63
CA TYR A 174 -28.98 -11.08 -5.02
C TYR A 174 -29.68 -10.81 -3.69
N SER A 175 -30.70 -11.60 -3.38
CA SER A 175 -31.42 -11.63 -2.12
C SER A 175 -31.99 -13.03 -1.90
N ASP A 176 -32.58 -13.27 -0.72
CA ASP A 176 -33.22 -14.56 -0.42
C ASP A 176 -34.34 -14.93 -1.39
N THR A 177 -35.02 -13.92 -1.97
CA THR A 177 -36.26 -14.08 -2.75
C THR A 177 -36.07 -13.85 -4.25
N SER A 178 -35.00 -13.17 -4.66
CA SER A 178 -34.85 -12.67 -6.03
C SER A 178 -33.39 -12.44 -6.44
N GLY A 179 -33.15 -12.54 -7.74
CA GLY A 179 -31.90 -12.12 -8.36
C GLY A 179 -32.14 -11.48 -9.73
N PHE A 180 -31.62 -10.26 -9.95
CA PHE A 180 -31.86 -9.50 -11.17
C PHE A 180 -30.69 -8.56 -11.50
N ALA A 181 -30.63 -8.11 -12.75
CA ALA A 181 -29.66 -7.12 -13.18
C ALA A 181 -30.20 -5.70 -12.95
N LEU A 182 -29.41 -4.85 -12.29
CA LEU A 182 -29.65 -3.43 -12.12
C LEU A 182 -28.72 -2.66 -13.05
N ARG A 183 -29.32 -1.92 -13.98
CA ARG A 183 -28.60 -1.15 -15.01
C ARG A 183 -28.40 0.30 -14.58
N ASP A 184 -27.50 0.98 -15.27
CA ASP A 184 -27.29 2.42 -15.19
C ASP A 184 -28.58 3.26 -15.11
N GLY A 185 -28.58 4.25 -14.22
CA GLY A 185 -29.69 5.17 -14.00
C GLY A 185 -30.90 4.55 -13.28
N ARG A 186 -30.71 3.43 -12.57
CA ARG A 186 -31.76 2.74 -11.82
C ARG A 186 -31.43 2.61 -10.35
N THR A 187 -32.49 2.61 -9.56
CA THR A 187 -32.46 2.28 -8.13
C THR A 187 -33.42 1.13 -7.86
N ALA A 188 -32.96 0.16 -7.08
CA ALA A 188 -33.79 -0.90 -6.53
C ALA A 188 -33.84 -0.75 -5.01
N GLU A 189 -35.04 -0.83 -4.43
CA GLU A 189 -35.25 -0.78 -2.99
C GLU A 189 -35.76 -2.13 -2.48
N LEU A 190 -35.08 -2.69 -1.48
CA LEU A 190 -35.51 -3.88 -0.76
C LEU A 190 -36.14 -3.48 0.56
N VAL A 191 -37.34 -3.99 0.84
CA VAL A 191 -37.95 -3.93 2.17
C VAL A 191 -37.38 -5.06 3.03
N ILE A 192 -36.75 -4.74 4.17
CA ILE A 192 -36.05 -5.74 4.99
C ILE A 192 -36.90 -6.27 6.15
N ASP A 193 -37.89 -5.51 6.60
CA ASP A 193 -38.75 -5.80 7.75
C ASP A 193 -40.25 -5.57 7.47
N GLY A 194 -41.10 -6.03 8.40
CA GLY A 194 -42.56 -5.93 8.27
C GLY A 194 -43.21 -6.93 7.31
N PRO A 195 -44.50 -6.77 7.00
CA PRO A 195 -45.28 -7.73 6.20
C PRO A 195 -44.81 -7.94 4.76
N ASN A 196 -44.13 -6.93 4.20
CA ASN A 196 -43.63 -6.92 2.82
C ASN A 196 -42.12 -7.22 2.75
N ALA A 197 -41.54 -7.77 3.82
CA ALA A 197 -40.11 -8.07 3.86
C ALA A 197 -39.72 -9.05 2.75
N GLY A 198 -38.73 -8.67 1.93
CA GLY A 198 -38.31 -9.42 0.74
C GLY A 198 -38.86 -8.88 -0.58
N ASP A 199 -39.79 -7.93 -0.53
CA ASP A 199 -40.31 -7.25 -1.72
C ASP A 199 -39.32 -6.22 -2.27
N TRP A 200 -39.30 -6.12 -3.59
CA TRP A 200 -38.46 -5.19 -4.34
C TRP A 200 -39.31 -4.12 -5.03
N GLU A 201 -38.90 -2.87 -4.88
CA GLU A 201 -39.46 -1.74 -5.61
C GLU A 201 -38.41 -1.17 -6.58
N PHE A 202 -38.81 -0.97 -7.83
CA PHE A 202 -37.95 -0.39 -8.87
C PHE A 202 -38.35 1.05 -9.12
N VAL A 203 -37.47 1.97 -8.75
CA VAL A 203 -37.72 3.41 -8.88
C VAL A 203 -36.71 4.05 -9.83
N ALA A 204 -37.10 5.17 -10.43
CA ALA A 204 -36.13 6.04 -11.08
C ALA A 204 -35.13 6.52 -10.02
N THR A 205 -33.87 6.69 -10.41
CA THR A 205 -32.85 7.14 -9.47
C THR A 205 -33.23 8.48 -8.84
N ALA A 206 -33.16 8.55 -7.52
CA ALA A 206 -33.40 9.76 -6.77
C ALA A 206 -32.47 10.89 -7.21
N SER A 207 -32.90 12.14 -7.02
CA SER A 207 -32.06 13.32 -7.24
C SER A 207 -30.76 13.21 -6.44
N LEU A 208 -29.68 13.75 -7.01
CA LEU A 208 -28.38 13.78 -6.34
C LEU A 208 -28.49 14.56 -5.02
N ASP A 209 -27.83 14.04 -3.99
CA ASP A 209 -27.77 14.65 -2.67
C ASP A 209 -26.37 15.23 -2.35
N ALA A 210 -26.21 15.76 -1.15
CA ALA A 210 -24.94 16.37 -0.71
C ALA A 210 -23.77 15.35 -0.60
N ILE A 211 -24.06 14.04 -0.54
CA ILE A 211 -23.03 13.00 -0.60
C ILE A 211 -22.63 12.79 -2.05
N ASP A 212 -23.58 12.74 -2.98
CA ASP A 212 -23.31 12.64 -4.41
C ASP A 212 -22.51 13.87 -4.90
N ASP A 213 -22.82 15.08 -4.45
CA ASP A 213 -22.06 16.29 -4.77
C ASP A 213 -20.60 16.19 -4.31
N TRP A 214 -20.38 15.71 -3.09
CA TRP A 214 -19.03 15.50 -2.57
C TRP A 214 -18.26 14.42 -3.32
N VAL A 215 -18.93 13.31 -3.67
CA VAL A 215 -18.33 12.28 -4.52
C VAL A 215 -17.92 12.90 -5.85
N ASN A 216 -18.79 13.68 -6.49
CA ASN A 216 -18.49 14.35 -7.76
C ASN A 216 -17.30 15.34 -7.64
N ASP A 217 -17.20 16.08 -6.53
CA ASP A 217 -16.03 16.93 -6.25
C ASP A 217 -14.74 16.13 -6.15
N ARG A 218 -14.79 14.98 -5.46
CA ARG A 218 -13.65 14.07 -5.36
C ARG A 218 -13.26 13.47 -6.70
N GLU A 219 -14.22 13.03 -7.50
CA GLU A 219 -13.97 12.50 -8.84
C GLU A 219 -13.30 13.54 -9.75
N ARG A 220 -13.77 14.81 -9.71
CA ARG A 220 -13.13 15.91 -10.45
C ARG A 220 -11.71 16.20 -9.94
N TYR A 221 -11.51 16.21 -8.62
CA TYR A 221 -10.19 16.41 -8.02
C TYR A 221 -9.19 15.33 -8.46
N LEU A 222 -9.62 14.07 -8.46
CA LEU A 222 -8.79 12.93 -8.83
C LEU A 222 -8.53 12.89 -10.33
N ALA A 223 -9.53 13.16 -11.18
CA ALA A 223 -9.35 13.20 -12.63
C ALA A 223 -8.32 14.24 -13.09
N GLN A 224 -8.11 15.32 -12.33
CA GLN A 224 -7.08 16.33 -12.60
C GLN A 224 -5.65 15.87 -12.22
N ARG A 225 -5.52 14.92 -11.29
CA ARG A 225 -4.23 14.48 -10.71
C ARG A 225 -3.78 13.09 -11.14
N LEU A 226 -4.73 12.19 -11.37
CA LEU A 226 -4.48 10.91 -12.01
C LEU A 226 -4.17 11.17 -13.49
N ARG A 227 -2.96 11.65 -13.79
CA ARG A 227 -2.45 11.66 -15.15
C ARG A 227 -2.26 10.19 -15.55
N TYR A 228 -3.16 9.72 -16.41
CA TYR A 228 -3.22 8.33 -16.88
C TYR A 228 -1.95 7.84 -17.59
N ASP A 229 -1.01 8.74 -17.87
CA ASP A 229 0.28 8.47 -18.48
C ASP A 229 1.36 8.47 -17.38
N VAL A 230 1.62 7.29 -16.82
CA VAL A 230 2.51 7.15 -15.66
C VAL A 230 3.96 7.08 -16.16
N GLN A 231 4.64 8.23 -16.19
CA GLN A 231 6.05 8.30 -16.58
C GLN A 231 6.99 7.84 -15.44
N TYR A 232 6.59 8.03 -14.19
CA TYR A 232 7.51 8.02 -13.05
C TYR A 232 7.53 6.69 -12.26
N TYR A 233 6.38 6.06 -12.10
CA TYR A 233 6.16 4.81 -11.36
C TYR A 233 5.39 3.80 -12.22
N ASP A 234 5.18 2.58 -11.72
CA ASP A 234 4.38 1.56 -12.40
C ASP A 234 2.92 1.55 -11.91
N GLU A 235 2.04 0.79 -12.57
CA GLU A 235 0.60 0.75 -12.25
C GLU A 235 0.24 0.05 -10.94
N TYR A 236 1.19 -0.67 -10.32
CA TYR A 236 1.00 -1.36 -9.04
C TYR A 236 1.29 -0.46 -7.83
N LEU A 237 1.70 0.78 -8.09
CA LEU A 237 1.94 1.80 -7.08
C LEU A 237 0.79 2.81 -7.08
N TRP A 238 0.08 2.91 -5.97
CA TRP A 238 -0.97 3.91 -5.76
C TRP A 238 -0.67 4.81 -4.57
N GLY A 239 -1.39 5.94 -4.47
CA GLY A 239 -1.13 7.03 -3.52
C GLY A 239 -0.05 8.01 -3.99
N ALA A 240 0.57 7.77 -5.15
CA ALA A 240 1.54 8.69 -5.74
C ALA A 240 0.88 9.88 -6.46
N GLU A 241 -0.43 9.84 -6.72
CA GLU A 241 -1.20 10.96 -7.24
C GLU A 241 -1.21 12.17 -6.29
N ASP A 242 -0.96 11.95 -4.98
CA ASP A 242 -0.82 13.03 -4.00
C ASP A 242 0.49 13.80 -4.21
N LEU A 243 1.54 13.17 -4.75
CA LEU A 243 2.89 13.73 -4.83
C LEU A 243 2.98 15.00 -5.69
N ASP A 244 2.17 15.08 -6.74
CA ASP A 244 2.14 16.24 -7.64
C ASP A 244 1.70 17.53 -6.93
N ALA A 245 0.99 17.43 -5.80
CA ALA A 245 0.57 18.59 -5.02
C ALA A 245 1.64 19.08 -4.02
N TYR A 246 2.67 18.28 -3.74
CA TYR A 246 3.62 18.53 -2.65
C TYR A 246 5.09 18.48 -3.07
N GLY A 247 5.38 18.30 -4.35
CA GLY A 247 6.75 18.13 -4.79
C GLY A 247 6.93 18.15 -6.30
N ASP A 248 8.17 17.98 -6.73
CA ASP A 248 8.54 17.96 -8.14
C ASP A 248 9.22 16.65 -8.50
N TRP A 249 8.97 16.18 -9.72
CA TRP A 249 9.72 15.10 -10.33
C TRP A 249 10.97 15.63 -11.04
N ALA A 250 12.08 14.92 -10.90
CA ALA A 250 13.33 15.19 -11.59
C ALA A 250 13.96 13.89 -12.09
N TYR A 251 14.58 13.92 -13.25
CA TYR A 251 15.35 12.78 -13.74
C TYR A 251 16.81 12.92 -13.32
N THR A 252 17.41 11.82 -12.87
CA THR A 252 18.82 11.70 -12.51
C THR A 252 19.44 10.50 -13.22
N THR A 253 20.72 10.60 -13.55
CA THR A 253 21.45 9.49 -14.17
C THR A 253 21.61 8.31 -13.21
N ASP A 254 21.74 8.58 -11.90
CA ASP A 254 22.03 7.56 -10.89
C ASP A 254 20.78 6.77 -10.48
N TYR A 255 19.61 7.43 -10.41
CA TYR A 255 18.40 6.84 -9.82
C TYR A 255 17.19 6.83 -10.77
N GLY A 256 17.31 7.42 -11.96
CA GLY A 256 16.17 7.66 -12.85
C GLY A 256 15.28 8.78 -12.32
N TRP A 257 13.96 8.60 -12.45
CA TRP A 257 12.97 9.55 -11.91
C TRP A 257 12.96 9.51 -10.40
N ILE A 258 13.14 10.68 -9.79
CA ILE A 258 13.03 10.93 -8.36
C ILE A 258 11.98 12.00 -8.10
N TRP A 259 11.31 11.91 -6.97
CA TRP A 259 10.41 12.94 -6.47
C TRP A 259 11.04 13.64 -5.27
N ARG A 260 10.99 14.97 -5.25
CA ARG A 260 11.43 15.77 -4.11
C ARG A 260 10.24 16.51 -3.50
N PRO A 261 10.02 16.49 -2.18
CA PRO A 261 9.03 17.35 -1.57
C PRO A 261 9.44 18.82 -1.70
N HIS A 262 8.48 19.72 -1.88
CA HIS A 262 8.71 21.15 -1.79
C HIS A 262 9.14 21.51 -0.37
N GLY A 263 10.00 22.52 -0.23
CA GLY A 263 10.41 23.01 1.09
C GLY A 263 9.23 23.45 1.95
N SER A 264 8.19 24.04 1.34
CA SER A 264 6.94 24.43 2.01
C SER A 264 6.12 23.25 2.54
N SER A 265 6.24 22.07 1.91
CA SER A 265 5.51 20.87 2.33
C SER A 265 6.15 20.19 3.54
N VAL A 266 7.42 20.47 3.81
CA VAL A 266 8.18 19.87 4.93
C VAL A 266 8.65 20.88 5.97
N SER A 267 8.57 22.19 5.72
CA SER A 267 9.04 23.22 6.65
C SER A 267 8.23 23.34 7.94
N VAL A 268 7.02 22.77 7.97
CA VAL A 268 6.21 22.63 9.20
C VAL A 268 6.86 21.69 10.22
N TYR A 269 7.86 20.93 9.81
CA TYR A 269 8.61 19.97 10.62
C TYR A 269 10.03 20.48 10.85
N THR A 270 10.44 20.62 12.12
CA THR A 270 11.72 21.23 12.52
C THR A 270 12.96 20.50 12.00
N ASP A 271 12.98 19.17 12.01
CA ASP A 271 14.14 18.35 11.64
C ASP A 271 13.76 17.22 10.68
N TRP A 272 12.87 17.54 9.74
CA TRP A 272 12.28 16.59 8.82
C TRP A 272 13.29 15.64 8.17
N ALA A 273 12.96 14.35 8.24
CA ALA A 273 13.61 13.27 7.52
C ALA A 273 12.55 12.20 7.24
N PRO A 274 12.75 11.36 6.21
CA PRO A 274 11.88 10.21 5.97
C PRO A 274 11.75 9.34 7.23
N TYR A 275 10.53 8.91 7.54
CA TYR A 275 10.21 8.11 8.73
C TYR A 275 10.49 8.80 10.07
N ARG A 276 10.45 10.14 10.15
CA ARG A 276 10.58 10.86 11.43
C ARG A 276 9.23 11.26 12.03
N TYR A 277 8.35 11.84 11.21
CA TYR A 277 7.08 12.40 11.66
C TYR A 277 5.94 11.46 11.31
N GLY A 278 5.50 10.69 12.30
CA GLY A 278 4.51 9.65 12.13
C GLY A 278 4.45 8.77 13.36
N HIS A 279 3.88 7.59 13.20
CA HIS A 279 3.75 6.60 14.25
C HIS A 279 3.74 5.19 13.67
N TRP A 280 4.09 4.23 14.52
CA TRP A 280 4.01 2.81 14.20
C TRP A 280 2.65 2.28 14.62
N VAL A 281 1.96 1.61 13.71
CA VAL A 281 0.69 0.91 13.98
C VAL A 281 0.86 -0.57 13.73
N TRP A 282 0.15 -1.39 14.49
CA TRP A 282 0.12 -2.83 14.23
C TRP A 282 -0.93 -3.15 13.16
N CYS A 283 -0.50 -3.69 12.03
CA CYS A 283 -1.35 -4.04 10.89
C CYS A 283 -1.14 -5.51 10.51
N PRO A 284 -1.97 -6.44 11.02
CA PRO A 284 -1.89 -7.84 10.61
C PRO A 284 -2.16 -8.03 9.10
N PRO A 285 -1.54 -8.99 8.40
CA PRO A 285 -0.45 -9.85 8.85
C PRO A 285 0.95 -9.19 8.77
N TYR A 286 1.05 -7.92 8.39
CA TYR A 286 2.31 -7.18 8.16
C TYR A 286 3.03 -6.69 9.43
N GLY A 287 2.38 -6.77 10.59
CA GLY A 287 2.90 -6.29 11.87
C GLY A 287 3.11 -4.77 11.89
N TRP A 288 4.23 -4.32 12.48
CA TRP A 288 4.51 -2.90 12.63
C TRP A 288 4.65 -2.19 11.29
N THR A 289 3.70 -1.30 11.02
CA THR A 289 3.59 -0.49 9.80
C THR A 289 3.79 0.98 10.15
N TRP A 290 4.56 1.69 9.34
CA TRP A 290 4.77 3.12 9.53
C TRP A 290 3.63 3.92 8.92
N VAL A 291 3.04 4.84 9.69
CA VAL A 291 2.07 5.82 9.17
C VAL A 291 2.63 7.21 9.37
N GLY A 292 3.02 7.84 8.25
CA GLY A 292 3.52 9.22 8.22
C GLY A 292 2.42 10.25 8.44
N TYR A 293 2.76 11.38 9.04
CA TYR A 293 1.85 12.52 9.19
C TYR A 293 1.75 13.36 7.91
N GLU A 294 2.67 13.17 6.97
CA GLU A 294 2.65 13.85 5.69
C GLU A 294 1.48 13.35 4.84
N PRO A 295 0.64 14.25 4.26
CA PRO A 295 -0.49 13.84 3.45
C PRO A 295 -0.11 12.94 2.28
N TRP A 296 1.04 13.22 1.66
CA TRP A 296 1.62 12.45 0.55
C TRP A 296 2.34 11.17 0.99
N GLY A 297 2.38 10.85 2.28
CA GLY A 297 3.28 9.86 2.87
C GLY A 297 3.05 8.40 2.45
N TRP A 298 1.86 8.05 1.90
CA TRP A 298 1.55 6.66 1.55
C TRP A 298 2.56 6.05 0.57
N ALA A 299 2.68 6.61 -0.62
CA ALA A 299 3.55 6.04 -1.65
C ALA A 299 5.03 6.02 -1.20
N PRO A 300 5.61 7.14 -0.72
CA PRO A 300 7.03 7.17 -0.36
C PRO A 300 7.45 6.36 0.87
N TYR A 301 6.51 5.96 1.73
CA TYR A 301 6.81 5.13 2.91
C TYR A 301 6.53 3.64 2.72
N HIS A 302 5.80 3.27 1.68
CA HIS A 302 5.42 1.87 1.44
C HIS A 302 5.97 1.29 0.14
N TYR A 303 6.55 2.14 -0.72
CA TYR A 303 7.17 1.75 -1.99
C TYR A 303 8.51 2.47 -2.18
N GLY A 304 9.28 2.04 -3.18
CA GLY A 304 10.49 2.74 -3.61
C GLY A 304 11.60 2.81 -2.55
N ARG A 305 12.43 3.86 -2.58
CA ARG A 305 13.55 4.10 -1.64
C ARG A 305 13.79 5.59 -1.45
N TRP A 306 14.23 6.00 -0.27
CA TRP A 306 14.70 7.36 -0.04
C TRP A 306 16.21 7.49 -0.28
N VAL A 307 16.60 8.55 -0.99
CA VAL A 307 17.99 8.92 -1.26
C VAL A 307 18.22 10.35 -0.82
N TYR A 308 19.46 10.66 -0.43
CA TYR A 308 19.87 12.05 -0.21
C TYR A 308 20.73 12.48 -1.38
N TYR A 309 20.19 13.36 -2.21
CA TYR A 309 20.75 13.79 -3.49
C TYR A 309 20.79 15.31 -3.54
N ASN A 310 21.92 15.90 -3.97
CA ASN A 310 22.10 17.34 -4.08
C ASN A 310 21.62 18.16 -2.87
N ASN A 311 21.96 17.68 -1.66
CA ASN A 311 21.64 18.31 -0.38
C ASN A 311 20.15 18.33 0.01
N TYR A 312 19.33 17.46 -0.58
CA TYR A 312 17.93 17.22 -0.17
C TYR A 312 17.58 15.73 -0.16
N TRP A 313 16.53 15.38 0.58
CA TRP A 313 15.91 14.05 0.48
C TRP A 313 15.03 13.98 -0.77
N ALA A 314 15.16 12.89 -1.51
CA ALA A 314 14.31 12.56 -2.63
C ALA A 314 13.88 11.10 -2.56
N TRP A 315 12.69 10.82 -3.05
CA TRP A 315 12.15 9.47 -3.14
C TRP A 315 12.30 8.94 -4.56
N CYS A 316 12.78 7.69 -4.68
CA CYS A 316 12.91 6.96 -5.92
C CYS A 316 11.81 5.88 -5.95
N PRO A 317 10.87 5.90 -6.92
CA PRO A 317 9.82 4.88 -6.99
C PRO A 317 10.37 3.48 -7.25
N ARG A 318 11.44 3.40 -8.04
CA ARG A 318 12.17 2.17 -8.34
C ARG A 318 13.39 2.06 -7.43
N SER A 319 13.84 0.84 -7.18
CA SER A 319 15.09 0.57 -6.47
C SER A 319 16.04 -0.27 -7.31
N SER A 320 17.29 -0.41 -6.89
CA SER A 320 18.23 -1.30 -7.60
C SER A 320 17.83 -2.78 -7.55
N TYR A 321 17.01 -3.20 -6.58
CA TYR A 321 16.56 -4.59 -6.42
C TYR A 321 15.16 -4.86 -6.98
N TYR A 322 14.37 -3.81 -7.26
CA TYR A 322 12.98 -3.95 -7.72
C TYR A 322 12.75 -2.96 -8.87
N ARG A 323 12.67 -3.50 -10.09
CA ARG A 323 12.51 -2.72 -11.32
C ARG A 323 11.21 -3.00 -12.08
N ASP A 324 10.63 -4.18 -11.90
CA ASP A 324 9.55 -4.66 -12.77
C ASP A 324 8.15 -4.37 -12.22
N TYR A 325 7.90 -4.66 -10.93
CA TYR A 325 6.63 -4.36 -10.27
C TYR A 325 6.84 -3.79 -8.87
N SER A 326 6.06 -2.76 -8.53
CA SER A 326 6.00 -2.23 -7.16
C SER A 326 5.08 -3.07 -6.29
N TRP A 327 5.47 -3.25 -5.03
CA TRP A 327 4.67 -3.96 -4.04
C TRP A 327 4.69 -3.20 -2.72
N TRP A 328 3.52 -3.09 -2.08
CA TRP A 328 3.34 -2.37 -0.82
C TRP A 328 4.06 -3.08 0.34
N ARG A 329 4.75 -2.31 1.19
CA ARG A 329 5.46 -2.83 2.36
C ARG A 329 5.12 -2.03 3.62
N PRO A 330 5.10 -2.65 4.81
CA PRO A 330 4.76 -1.96 6.06
C PRO A 330 5.69 -0.78 6.38
N ALA A 331 6.97 -0.91 6.06
CA ALA A 331 7.94 0.18 6.04
C ALA A 331 9.19 -0.27 5.29
N LEU A 332 9.97 0.68 4.78
CA LEU A 332 11.25 0.43 4.14
C LEU A 332 12.38 1.07 4.96
N VAL A 333 12.55 0.56 6.18
CA VAL A 333 13.54 1.04 7.15
C VAL A 333 14.42 -0.10 7.64
N ALA A 334 15.63 0.23 8.07
CA ALA A 334 16.35 -0.59 9.02
C ALA A 334 15.85 -0.26 10.43
N PHE A 335 15.52 -1.28 11.21
CA PHE A 335 15.06 -1.15 12.58
C PHE A 335 16.10 -1.77 13.53
N VAL A 336 16.51 -1.10 14.60
CA VAL A 336 17.55 -1.58 15.54
C VAL A 336 17.17 -1.27 16.99
N ILE A 337 17.69 -2.04 17.93
CA ILE A 337 17.63 -1.74 19.37
C ILE A 337 18.99 -1.25 19.83
N VAL A 338 19.01 -0.09 20.51
CA VAL A 338 20.22 0.42 21.18
C VAL A 338 19.84 0.87 22.58
N GLY A 339 20.23 0.07 23.59
CA GLY A 339 19.74 0.25 24.96
C GLY A 339 18.21 0.08 25.02
N ASP A 340 17.53 0.99 25.70
CA ASP A 340 16.06 0.96 25.86
C ASP A 340 15.31 1.65 24.70
N ASN A 341 16.00 1.98 23.60
CA ASN A 341 15.40 2.68 22.47
C ASN A 341 15.36 1.80 21.23
N TYR A 342 14.24 1.88 20.52
CA TYR A 342 14.23 1.56 19.10
C TYR A 342 14.83 2.73 18.33
N CYS A 343 15.68 2.42 17.36
CA CYS A 343 16.11 3.37 16.35
C CYS A 343 15.76 2.81 14.97
N TRP A 344 15.38 3.69 14.05
CA TRP A 344 15.14 3.32 12.66
C TRP A 344 15.60 4.40 11.70
N PHE A 345 15.90 3.99 10.47
CA PHE A 345 16.35 4.87 9.41
C PHE A 345 15.97 4.30 8.04
N PRO A 346 15.69 5.15 7.03
CA PRO A 346 15.28 4.68 5.71
C PRO A 346 16.32 3.76 5.08
N LEU A 347 15.86 2.70 4.41
CA LEU A 347 16.70 1.91 3.53
C LEU A 347 17.05 2.73 2.30
N GLY A 348 18.34 2.84 2.01
CA GLY A 348 18.86 3.47 0.82
C GLY A 348 18.63 2.66 -0.46
N TYR A 349 18.84 3.29 -1.61
CA TYR A 349 18.57 2.75 -2.95
C TYR A 349 19.19 1.36 -3.25
N HIS A 350 20.32 1.08 -2.60
CA HIS A 350 21.12 -0.13 -2.76
C HIS A 350 21.18 -0.97 -1.48
N GLN A 351 20.20 -0.83 -0.57
CA GLN A 351 20.05 -1.74 0.56
C GLN A 351 18.92 -2.72 0.29
N ARG A 352 19.21 -4.01 0.52
CA ARG A 352 18.19 -5.04 0.59
C ARG A 352 17.26 -4.78 1.77
N ASP A 353 16.00 -5.16 1.61
CA ASP A 353 15.06 -5.10 2.71
C ASP A 353 15.36 -6.26 3.68
N PRO A 354 15.73 -6.00 4.94
CA PRO A 354 15.97 -7.05 5.92
C PRO A 354 14.72 -7.86 6.26
N HIS A 355 13.54 -7.47 5.76
CA HIS A 355 12.26 -8.13 5.99
C HIS A 355 11.65 -8.76 4.71
N SER A 356 12.39 -8.82 3.58
CA SER A 356 11.91 -9.48 2.35
C SER A 356 11.95 -11.01 2.42
N HIS A 357 11.02 -11.68 1.71
CA HIS A 357 10.75 -13.15 1.63
C HIS A 357 10.62 -13.97 2.92
N TYR A 358 11.11 -13.49 4.05
CA TYR A 358 11.26 -14.25 5.28
C TYR A 358 10.54 -13.60 6.47
N TYR A 359 9.53 -12.76 6.21
CA TYR A 359 8.75 -12.10 7.28
C TYR A 359 8.25 -13.11 8.34
N ASN A 360 8.00 -14.37 7.94
CA ASN A 360 7.59 -15.46 8.83
C ASN A 360 8.68 -16.50 9.15
N GLN A 361 9.94 -16.31 8.75
CA GLN A 361 11.03 -17.27 8.99
C GLN A 361 12.22 -16.61 9.69
N PRO A 362 12.29 -16.66 11.04
CA PRO A 362 13.30 -15.98 11.85
C PRO A 362 14.78 -16.40 11.64
N GLY A 363 15.10 -17.31 10.70
CA GLY A 363 16.38 -18.01 10.68
C GLY A 363 17.17 -17.99 9.36
N ARG A 364 16.74 -17.26 8.32
CA ARG A 364 17.31 -17.44 6.97
C ARG A 364 17.76 -16.19 6.22
N LEU A 365 18.02 -15.11 6.94
CA LEU A 365 18.53 -13.87 6.32
C LEU A 365 20.04 -13.75 6.56
N THR A 366 20.77 -13.28 5.54
CA THR A 366 22.22 -13.00 5.59
C THR A 366 22.48 -11.60 6.16
N ALA A 367 23.54 -11.45 6.95
CA ALA A 367 24.01 -10.14 7.39
C ALA A 367 24.35 -9.23 6.19
N LEU A 368 24.15 -7.91 6.38
CA LEU A 368 24.66 -6.91 5.45
C LEU A 368 26.13 -7.21 5.18
N ARG A 369 26.53 -7.22 3.92
CA ARG A 369 27.91 -7.49 3.54
C ARG A 369 28.82 -6.37 4.06
N ALA A 370 30.09 -6.68 4.30
CA ALA A 370 31.04 -5.73 4.87
C ALA A 370 31.20 -4.46 4.02
N ASP A 371 31.04 -4.56 2.70
CA ASP A 371 31.05 -3.44 1.76
C ASP A 371 29.77 -2.59 1.83
N GLU A 372 28.61 -3.18 2.09
CA GLU A 372 27.35 -2.47 2.33
C GLU A 372 27.41 -1.66 3.62
N LEU A 373 27.90 -2.28 4.71
CA LEU A 373 28.21 -1.61 5.97
C LEU A 373 29.25 -0.50 5.77
N ALA A 374 30.31 -0.75 5.00
CA ALA A 374 31.32 0.25 4.70
C ALA A 374 30.80 1.38 3.79
N ARG A 375 29.81 1.14 2.94
CA ARG A 375 29.12 2.19 2.18
C ARG A 375 28.25 3.02 3.11
N LEU A 376 27.43 2.41 3.97
CA LEU A 376 26.66 3.16 4.97
C LEU A 376 27.55 4.00 5.90
N ARG A 377 28.68 3.44 6.33
CA ARG A 377 29.65 4.13 7.19
C ARG A 377 30.44 5.24 6.48
N ARG A 378 30.59 5.17 5.15
CA ARG A 378 31.34 6.18 4.35
C ARG A 378 30.50 7.40 3.96
N VAL A 379 29.17 7.35 4.07
CA VAL A 379 28.29 8.07 3.14
C VAL A 379 27.34 9.01 3.87
N ASN A 380 27.49 10.30 3.55
CA ASN A 380 26.46 11.33 3.64
C ASN A 380 25.95 11.66 5.05
N PRO A 381 26.36 12.80 5.66
CA PRO A 381 25.87 13.25 6.97
C PRO A 381 24.34 13.27 7.13
N ALA A 382 23.59 13.33 6.03
CA ALA A 382 22.13 13.21 6.07
C ALA A 382 21.62 11.86 6.57
N GLN A 383 22.30 10.74 6.28
CA GLN A 383 21.91 9.40 6.75
C GLN A 383 21.98 9.30 8.27
N LEU A 384 23.04 9.82 8.89
CA LEU A 384 23.14 9.95 10.35
C LEU A 384 22.01 10.83 10.91
N ARG A 385 21.72 11.95 10.24
CA ARG A 385 20.66 12.87 10.64
C ARG A 385 19.25 12.34 10.40
N ALA A 386 19.08 11.24 9.64
CA ALA A 386 17.79 10.57 9.44
C ALA A 386 17.51 9.46 10.45
N VAL A 387 18.48 9.10 11.30
CA VAL A 387 18.20 8.14 12.37
C VAL A 387 17.17 8.76 13.31
N THR A 388 16.04 8.06 13.43
CA THR A 388 14.96 8.38 14.34
C THR A 388 15.02 7.42 15.50
N THR A 389 14.74 7.89 16.70
CA THR A 389 14.74 7.09 17.92
C THR A 389 13.51 7.38 18.77
N ALA A 390 13.06 6.36 19.49
CA ALA A 390 12.04 6.48 20.52
C ALA A 390 12.19 5.35 21.57
N ASN A 391 11.63 5.57 22.75
CA ASN A 391 11.61 4.57 23.82
C ASN A 391 10.88 3.31 23.33
N ALA A 392 11.51 2.15 23.48
CA ALA A 392 10.99 0.88 22.98
C ALA A 392 9.67 0.47 23.64
N ALA A 393 9.48 0.79 24.92
CA ALA A 393 8.27 0.45 25.68
C ALA A 393 7.02 1.25 25.24
N LEU A 394 7.20 2.32 24.45
CA LEU A 394 6.10 3.15 23.96
C LEU A 394 5.67 2.81 22.53
N LEU A 395 6.31 1.83 21.87
CA LEU A 395 6.02 1.48 20.48
C LEU A 395 4.53 1.12 20.31
N GLY A 396 3.87 1.72 19.32
CA GLY A 396 2.43 1.52 19.05
C GLY A 396 1.48 2.30 19.95
N THR A 397 1.98 3.04 20.93
CA THR A 397 1.14 3.90 21.77
C THR A 397 1.02 5.31 21.19
N GLU A 398 -0.08 6.00 21.48
CA GLU A 398 -0.25 7.41 21.13
C GLU A 398 0.76 8.33 21.84
N ASN A 399 1.49 7.82 22.85
CA ASN A 399 2.51 8.53 23.61
C ASN A 399 3.90 8.39 23.01
N LEU A 400 4.08 7.58 21.96
CA LEU A 400 5.35 7.50 21.25
C LEU A 400 5.70 8.88 20.69
N ARG A 401 6.93 9.36 20.96
CA ARG A 401 7.46 10.61 20.43
C ARG A 401 8.77 10.34 19.70
N PRO A 402 8.71 9.98 18.41
CA PRO A 402 9.91 9.85 17.58
C PRO A 402 10.66 11.18 17.52
N ARG A 403 12.00 11.10 17.60
CA ARG A 403 12.89 12.27 17.49
C ARG A 403 14.18 11.90 16.80
N ARG A 404 14.95 12.88 16.35
CA ARG A 404 16.31 12.63 15.87
C ARG A 404 17.19 12.03 16.96
N ALA A 405 17.91 10.98 16.61
CA ALA A 405 18.99 10.46 17.42
C ALA A 405 20.18 11.43 17.40
N ASP A 406 20.84 11.62 18.55
CA ASP A 406 22.11 12.32 18.58
C ASP A 406 23.18 11.56 17.78
N ASP A 407 24.28 12.24 17.45
CA ASP A 407 25.30 11.69 16.56
C ASP A 407 25.97 10.42 17.12
N VAL A 408 26.03 10.25 18.45
CA VAL A 408 26.61 9.05 19.07
C VAL A 408 25.67 7.87 18.90
N LEU A 409 24.39 8.05 19.22
CA LEU A 409 23.35 7.04 19.07
C LEU A 409 23.14 6.67 17.60
N ALA A 410 23.12 7.65 16.69
CA ALA A 410 22.97 7.42 15.26
C ALA A 410 24.10 6.56 14.68
N ARG A 411 25.36 6.83 15.06
CA ARG A 411 26.51 6.01 14.64
C ARG A 411 26.43 4.59 15.17
N ARG A 412 25.99 4.42 16.43
CA ARG A 412 25.76 3.08 17.01
C ARG A 412 24.66 2.33 16.27
N ALA A 413 23.53 2.99 16.01
CA ALA A 413 22.39 2.41 15.31
C ALA A 413 22.76 1.91 13.90
N ILE A 414 23.39 2.76 13.07
CA ILE A 414 23.85 2.37 11.72
C ILE A 414 24.94 1.30 11.75
N GLY A 415 25.75 1.27 12.81
CA GLY A 415 26.77 0.25 13.01
C GLY A 415 26.25 -1.09 13.52
N SER A 416 25.00 -1.14 14.01
CA SER A 416 24.39 -2.31 14.62
C SER A 416 23.76 -3.22 13.58
N GLU A 417 23.56 -4.48 13.96
CA GLU A 417 22.79 -5.42 13.15
C GLU A 417 21.31 -5.04 13.19
N THR A 418 20.71 -4.91 12.01
CA THR A 418 19.27 -4.65 11.87
C THR A 418 18.46 -5.80 12.44
N LEU A 419 17.44 -5.48 13.23
CA LEU A 419 16.42 -6.43 13.66
C LEU A 419 15.73 -7.00 12.43
N ARG A 420 15.72 -8.33 12.36
CA ARG A 420 15.04 -9.09 11.30
C ARG A 420 13.77 -9.76 11.80
N SER A 421 13.70 -9.95 13.11
CA SER A 421 12.59 -10.53 13.86
C SER A 421 12.60 -9.97 15.28
N GLY A 422 11.57 -10.31 16.08
CA GLY A 422 11.54 -9.94 17.51
C GLY A 422 11.06 -8.53 17.82
N LEU A 423 10.37 -7.88 16.86
CA LEU A 423 9.50 -6.78 17.24
C LEU A 423 8.33 -7.35 18.07
N PRO A 424 7.92 -6.70 19.17
CA PRO A 424 6.84 -7.18 20.00
C PRO A 424 5.56 -7.29 19.16
N ALA A 425 4.89 -8.44 19.22
CA ALA A 425 3.52 -8.54 18.75
C ALA A 425 2.64 -7.68 19.67
N ARG A 426 1.69 -6.95 19.07
CA ARG A 426 0.73 -6.14 19.82
C ARG A 426 -0.44 -6.98 20.32
#